data_AF-A0A1Q2YXA2-F1
#
_entry.id   AF-A0A1Q2YXA2-F1
#
_cell.length_a   1.000
_cell.length_b   1.000
_cell.length_c   1.000
_cell.angle_alpha   90.00
_cell.angle_beta   90.00
_cell.angle_gamma   90.00
#
_symmetry.space_group_name_H-M   'P 1'
#
loop_
_entity.id
_entity.type
_entity.pdbx_description
1 polymer ?
#
loop_
_entity_poly.entity_id
_entity_poly.type
_entity_poly.pdbx_seq_one_letter_code
_entity_poly.pdbx_strand_id
1 'polypeptide(L)'
;MATHARITDRHRSRGGLSRRAALAALAVGSLTLAAFRDAVSKAGPSDDPDAKLLRLHAEWRNAYAALAVLQTRARTLADEDRLKPELDAATDWLSEVEQTLIATPAQGCDGLRAKLRVAQRLENRGHLRSLPVIPRHGGEYIAWSIARDLQNHG
;
A
#
# COMPACT_ATOMS: atom_id res chain seq x y z
N MET A 1 -24.20 -44.92 5.87
CA MET A 1 -24.50 -43.49 5.66
C MET A 1 -23.22 -42.70 5.89
N ALA A 2 -22.59 -42.22 4.82
CA ALA A 2 -21.38 -41.39 4.91
C ALA A 2 -21.65 -40.09 4.14
N THR A 3 -21.73 -38.99 4.88
CA THR A 3 -22.07 -37.66 4.37
C THR A 3 -20.87 -37.09 3.60
N HIS A 4 -21.09 -36.77 2.33
CA HIS A 4 -20.13 -36.14 1.43
C HIS A 4 -19.67 -34.77 1.97
N ALA A 5 -18.38 -34.64 2.27
CA ALA A 5 -17.73 -33.33 2.39
C ALA A 5 -17.57 -32.73 0.98
N ARG A 6 -18.47 -31.81 0.60
CA ARG A 6 -18.28 -30.92 -0.55
C ARG A 6 -17.16 -29.94 -0.23
N ILE A 7 -15.94 -30.29 -0.64
CA ILE A 7 -14.85 -29.32 -0.81
C ILE A 7 -15.25 -28.43 -1.98
N THR A 8 -15.75 -27.24 -1.68
CA THR A 8 -15.92 -26.19 -2.69
C THR A 8 -14.55 -25.67 -3.09
N ASP A 9 -14.03 -26.29 -4.15
CA ASP A 9 -13.05 -25.72 -5.05
C ASP A 9 -13.59 -24.38 -5.57
N ARG A 10 -12.96 -23.27 -5.17
CA ARG A 10 -13.10 -21.97 -5.84
C ARG A 10 -11.74 -21.32 -6.02
N HIS A 11 -11.26 -21.49 -7.25
CA HIS A 11 -10.33 -20.67 -8.02
C HIS A 11 -8.83 -20.75 -7.75
N ARG A 12 -8.20 -21.61 -8.58
CA ARG A 12 -6.82 -21.48 -9.08
C ARG A 12 -6.59 -20.23 -9.93
N SER A 13 -5.30 -19.82 -9.94
CA SER A 13 -4.52 -19.10 -10.97
C SER A 13 -4.15 -17.67 -10.54
N ARG A 14 -2.89 -17.28 -10.34
CA ARG A 14 -1.63 -17.61 -11.02
C ARG A 14 -0.51 -17.93 -10.02
N GLY A 15 0.52 -18.66 -10.44
CA GLY A 15 1.76 -18.89 -9.68
C GLY A 15 2.60 -17.61 -9.51
N GLY A 16 2.05 -16.60 -8.85
CA GLY A 16 2.73 -15.38 -8.46
C GLY A 16 3.31 -15.50 -7.05
N LEU A 17 4.46 -14.86 -6.82
CA LEU A 17 5.04 -14.71 -5.48
C LEU A 17 4.00 -14.11 -4.52
N SER A 18 3.75 -14.78 -3.40
CA SER A 18 2.92 -14.20 -2.35
C SER A 18 3.52 -12.87 -1.88
N ARG A 19 2.69 -11.91 -1.44
CA ARG A 19 3.17 -10.64 -0.86
C ARG A 19 4.29 -10.83 0.16
N ARG A 20 4.17 -11.86 1.01
CA ARG A 20 5.18 -12.17 2.03
C ARG A 20 6.51 -12.64 1.42
N ALA A 21 6.45 -13.50 0.41
CA ALA A 21 7.64 -13.96 -0.31
C ALA A 21 8.29 -12.82 -1.12
N ALA A 22 7.50 -11.96 -1.76
CA ALA A 22 7.99 -10.80 -2.49
C ALA A 22 8.69 -9.80 -1.57
N LEU A 23 8.13 -9.52 -0.38
CA LEU A 23 8.78 -8.68 0.64
C LEU A 23 10.08 -9.30 1.16
N ALA A 24 10.11 -10.62 1.37
CA ALA A 24 11.33 -11.30 1.79
C ALA A 24 12.42 -11.20 0.71
N ALA A 25 12.07 -11.41 -0.56
CA ALA A 25 13.00 -11.29 -1.69
C ALA A 25 13.55 -9.86 -1.84
N LEU A 26 12.70 -8.85 -1.66
CA LEU A 26 13.12 -7.43 -1.62
C LEU A 26 14.10 -7.17 -0.46
N ALA A 27 13.87 -7.78 0.71
CA ALA A 27 14.71 -7.60 1.89
C ALA A 27 16.13 -8.16 1.70
N VAL A 28 16.28 -9.28 1.00
CA VAL A 28 17.59 -9.87 0.68
C VAL A 28 18.19 -9.32 -0.62
N GLY A 29 17.45 -8.49 -1.36
CA GLY A 29 17.89 -7.92 -2.62
C GLY A 29 17.86 -8.86 -3.82
N SER A 30 17.14 -9.98 -3.72
CA SER A 30 16.92 -10.88 -4.87
C SER A 30 15.74 -10.44 -5.75
N LEU A 31 15.03 -9.38 -5.35
CA LEU A 31 13.95 -8.76 -6.09
C LEU A 31 14.13 -7.24 -6.04
N THR A 32 14.00 -6.57 -7.18
CA THR A 32 14.00 -5.10 -7.25
C THR A 32 12.63 -4.55 -6.83
N LEU A 33 12.58 -3.29 -6.41
CA LEU A 33 11.31 -2.61 -6.16
C LEU A 33 10.35 -2.68 -7.36
N ALA A 34 10.84 -2.52 -8.59
CA ALA A 34 10.01 -2.54 -9.78
C ALA A 34 9.33 -3.92 -9.97
N ALA A 35 10.10 -5.00 -9.81
CA ALA A 35 9.55 -6.36 -9.89
C ALA A 35 8.62 -6.67 -8.70
N PHE A 36 8.89 -6.11 -7.52
CA PHE A 36 7.97 -6.18 -6.38
C PHE A 36 6.64 -5.49 -6.71
N ARG A 37 6.67 -4.25 -7.22
CA ARG A 37 5.48 -3.47 -7.58
C ARG A 37 4.63 -4.23 -8.60
N ASP A 38 5.24 -4.78 -9.64
CA ASP A 38 4.53 -5.59 -10.65
C ASP A 38 3.86 -6.82 -10.04
N ALA A 39 4.58 -7.57 -9.20
CA ALA A 39 4.07 -8.78 -8.57
C ALA A 39 2.89 -8.55 -7.61
N VAL A 40 2.84 -7.38 -6.96
CA VAL A 40 1.80 -7.06 -5.95
C VAL A 40 0.72 -6.11 -6.45
N SER A 41 0.89 -5.51 -7.64
CA SER A 41 -0.12 -4.64 -8.25
C SER A 41 -1.25 -5.49 -8.82
N LYS A 42 -2.48 -5.24 -8.37
CA LYS A 42 -3.67 -5.86 -8.98
C LYS A 42 -3.99 -5.14 -10.28
N ALA A 43 -3.99 -5.85 -11.41
CA ALA A 43 -4.44 -5.33 -12.69
C ALA A 43 -5.97 -5.23 -12.74
N GLY A 44 -6.49 -4.13 -13.29
CA GLY A 44 -7.92 -3.93 -13.55
C GLY A 44 -8.37 -2.49 -13.23
N PRO A 45 -8.69 -1.65 -14.24
CA PRO A 45 -9.40 -0.40 -13.97
C PRO A 45 -10.74 -0.73 -13.29
N SER A 46 -11.06 0.02 -12.25
CA SER A 46 -12.38 -0.01 -11.61
C SER A 46 -12.97 1.38 -11.78
N ASP A 47 -14.12 1.46 -12.42
CA ASP A 47 -14.89 2.70 -12.55
C ASP A 47 -15.61 3.04 -11.24
N ASP A 48 -15.82 2.04 -10.36
CA ASP A 48 -16.34 2.24 -9.00
C ASP A 48 -15.26 2.90 -8.09
N PRO A 49 -15.52 4.13 -7.56
CA PRO A 49 -14.60 4.84 -6.69
C PRO A 49 -14.26 4.08 -5.40
N ASP A 50 -15.21 3.35 -4.82
CA ASP A 50 -14.98 2.64 -3.56
C ASP A 50 -14.11 1.38 -3.76
N ALA A 51 -14.37 0.59 -4.81
CA ALA A 51 -13.47 -0.48 -5.22
C ALA A 51 -12.07 0.05 -5.59
N LYS A 52 -11.98 1.22 -6.22
CA LYS A 52 -10.70 1.90 -6.49
C LYS A 52 -9.99 2.27 -5.18
N LEU A 53 -10.69 2.82 -4.19
CA LEU A 53 -10.12 3.15 -2.88
C LEU A 53 -9.65 1.92 -2.11
N LEU A 54 -10.39 0.80 -2.16
CA LEU A 54 -9.96 -0.47 -1.57
C LEU A 54 -8.66 -1.00 -2.21
N ARG A 55 -8.56 -0.90 -3.54
CA ARG A 55 -7.33 -1.24 -4.29
C ARG A 55 -6.18 -0.32 -3.89
N LEU A 56 -6.40 1.00 -3.86
CA LEU A 56 -5.37 1.98 -3.49
C LEU A 56 -4.90 1.78 -2.04
N HIS A 57 -5.79 1.45 -1.11
CA HIS A 57 -5.37 1.10 0.25
C HIS A 57 -4.49 -0.16 0.30
N ALA A 58 -4.79 -1.18 -0.51
CA ALA A 58 -3.93 -2.35 -0.62
C ALA A 58 -2.56 -2.00 -1.25
N GLU A 59 -2.54 -1.15 -2.27
CA GLU A 59 -1.32 -0.67 -2.91
C GLU A 59 -0.47 0.17 -1.96
N TRP A 60 -1.09 1.07 -1.21
CA TRP A 60 -0.44 1.88 -0.17
C TRP A 60 0.25 0.99 0.86
N ARG A 61 -0.43 -0.08 1.33
CA ARG A 61 0.15 -1.06 2.25
C ARG A 61 1.35 -1.83 1.66
N ASN A 62 1.44 -1.95 0.34
CA ASN A 62 2.56 -2.61 -0.31
C ASN A 62 3.72 -1.64 -0.49
N ALA A 63 3.47 -0.43 -1.01
CA ALA A 63 4.46 0.63 -1.15
C ALA A 63 5.13 0.94 0.19
N TYR A 64 4.32 1.09 1.23
CA TYR A 64 4.80 1.36 2.58
C TYR A 64 5.65 0.23 3.15
N ALA A 65 5.27 -1.03 2.91
CA ALA A 65 6.04 -2.18 3.37
C ALA A 65 7.37 -2.31 2.62
N ALA A 66 7.38 -2.04 1.31
CA ALA A 66 8.58 -2.05 0.50
C ALA A 66 9.56 -0.97 0.95
N LEU A 67 9.09 0.27 1.15
CA LEU A 67 9.91 1.37 1.65
C LEU A 67 10.55 1.01 3.01
N ALA A 68 9.76 0.45 3.94
CA ALA A 68 10.28 0.04 5.24
C ALA A 68 11.36 -1.05 5.13
N VAL A 69 11.16 -2.04 4.24
CA VAL A 69 12.14 -3.11 3.99
C VAL A 69 13.44 -2.54 3.41
N LEU A 70 13.35 -1.65 2.42
CA LEU A 70 14.51 -1.02 1.79
C LEU A 70 15.28 -0.14 2.79
N GLN A 71 14.58 0.61 3.64
CA GLN A 71 15.21 1.40 4.70
C GLN A 71 15.93 0.53 5.73
N THR A 72 15.32 -0.58 6.15
CA THR A 72 15.98 -1.54 7.04
C THR A 72 17.23 -2.12 6.38
N ARG A 73 17.12 -2.53 5.11
CA ARG A 73 18.24 -3.08 4.35
C ARG A 73 19.39 -2.09 4.20
N ALA A 74 19.09 -0.83 3.86
CA ALA A 74 20.08 0.24 3.72
C ALA A 74 20.86 0.48 5.02
N ARG A 75 20.16 0.49 6.16
CA ARG A 75 20.79 0.59 7.49
C ARG A 75 21.65 -0.62 7.83
N THR A 76 21.17 -1.83 7.56
CA THR A 76 21.90 -3.07 7.88
C THR A 76 23.18 -3.21 7.06
N LEU A 77 23.16 -2.81 5.80
CA LEU A 77 24.31 -2.90 4.91
C LEU A 77 25.25 -1.70 5.00
N ALA A 78 24.87 -0.64 5.73
CA ALA A 78 25.54 0.67 5.71
C ALA A 78 25.77 1.18 4.26
N ASP A 79 24.87 0.82 3.35
CA ASP A 79 24.99 1.02 1.90
C ASP A 79 23.78 1.84 1.41
N GLU A 80 23.60 3.01 2.04
CA GLU A 80 22.50 3.93 1.72
C GLU A 80 22.64 4.48 0.31
N ASP A 81 23.85 4.79 -0.15
CA ASP A 81 24.09 5.37 -1.47
C ASP A 81 23.72 4.42 -2.61
N ARG A 82 24.00 3.12 -2.47
CA ARG A 82 23.63 2.12 -3.47
C ARG A 82 22.12 1.87 -3.50
N LEU A 83 21.45 1.96 -2.36
CA LEU A 83 20.00 1.75 -2.25
C LEU A 83 19.18 3.03 -2.45
N LYS A 84 19.83 4.19 -2.55
CA LYS A 84 19.19 5.48 -2.77
C LYS A 84 18.21 5.49 -3.95
N PRO A 85 18.54 4.94 -5.15
CA PRO A 85 17.58 4.92 -6.26
C PRO A 85 16.31 4.10 -5.96
N GLU A 86 16.43 2.97 -5.23
CA GLU A 86 15.27 2.17 -4.85
C GLU A 86 14.47 2.83 -3.72
N LEU A 87 15.12 3.53 -2.80
CA LEU A 87 14.46 4.29 -1.75
C LEU A 87 13.67 5.48 -2.32
N ASP A 88 14.25 6.20 -3.27
CA ASP A 88 13.59 7.31 -3.96
C ASP A 88 12.37 6.80 -4.74
N ALA A 89 12.54 5.72 -5.52
CA ALA A 89 11.44 5.10 -6.26
C ALA A 89 10.32 4.55 -5.34
N ALA A 90 10.66 4.01 -4.17
CA ALA A 90 9.66 3.55 -3.19
C ALA A 90 8.90 4.72 -2.56
N THR A 91 9.59 5.83 -2.35
CA THR A 91 9.01 7.07 -1.83
C THR A 91 8.08 7.72 -2.84
N ASP A 92 8.48 7.76 -4.11
CA ASP A 92 7.65 8.30 -5.19
C ASP A 92 6.40 7.41 -5.40
N TRP A 93 6.54 6.09 -5.41
CA TRP A 93 5.39 5.19 -5.49
C TRP A 93 4.42 5.39 -4.32
N LEU A 94 4.91 5.50 -3.09
CA LEU A 94 4.06 5.77 -1.94
C LEU A 94 3.31 7.10 -2.10
N SER A 95 4.00 8.14 -2.58
CA SER A 95 3.44 9.46 -2.82
C SER A 95 2.35 9.46 -3.91
N GLU A 96 2.57 8.74 -5.01
CA GLU A 96 1.59 8.57 -6.10
C GLU A 96 0.27 7.96 -5.57
N VAL A 97 0.38 6.92 -4.74
CA VAL A 97 -0.78 6.24 -4.18
C VAL A 97 -1.52 7.15 -3.20
N GLU A 98 -0.81 7.89 -2.35
CA GLU A 98 -1.40 8.85 -1.41
C GLU A 98 -2.14 9.97 -2.13
N GLN A 99 -1.55 10.54 -3.19
CA GLN A 99 -2.22 11.56 -4.02
C GLN A 99 -3.50 11.02 -4.66
N THR A 100 -3.44 9.80 -5.19
CA THR A 100 -4.60 9.18 -5.83
C THR A 100 -5.69 8.85 -4.81
N LEU A 101 -5.33 8.46 -3.58
CA LEU A 101 -6.26 8.28 -2.46
C LEU A 101 -6.97 9.58 -2.10
N ILE A 102 -6.24 10.70 -1.99
CA ILE A 102 -6.80 12.01 -1.66
C ILE A 102 -7.74 12.50 -2.77
N ALA A 103 -7.32 12.32 -4.03
CA ALA A 103 -8.08 12.78 -5.20
C ALA A 103 -9.35 11.95 -5.47
N THR A 104 -9.34 10.66 -5.15
CA THR A 104 -10.50 9.78 -5.38
C THR A 104 -11.55 10.01 -4.28
N PRO A 105 -12.78 10.45 -4.60
CA PRO A 105 -13.83 10.62 -3.59
C PRO A 105 -14.32 9.26 -3.09
N ALA A 106 -14.55 9.14 -1.78
CA ALA A 106 -15.26 8.01 -1.21
C ALA A 106 -16.77 8.22 -1.38
N GLN A 107 -17.45 7.25 -2.00
CA GLN A 107 -18.90 7.31 -2.21
C GLN A 107 -19.67 6.49 -1.17
N GLY A 108 -19.01 5.52 -0.53
CA GLY A 108 -19.61 4.69 0.50
C GLY A 108 -18.71 4.47 1.72
N CYS A 109 -19.26 3.72 2.67
CA CYS A 109 -18.59 3.41 3.93
C CYS A 109 -17.27 2.66 3.73
N ASP A 110 -17.16 1.83 2.70
CA ASP A 110 -15.95 1.05 2.42
C ASP A 110 -14.81 1.93 1.90
N GLY A 111 -15.12 2.89 1.02
CA GLY A 111 -14.16 3.91 0.57
C GLY A 111 -13.66 4.79 1.74
N LEU A 112 -14.57 5.26 2.59
CA LEU A 112 -14.22 6.05 3.77
C LEU A 112 -13.35 5.26 4.75
N ARG A 113 -13.70 3.99 5.01
CA ARG A 113 -12.93 3.10 5.88
C ARG A 113 -11.52 2.84 5.32
N ALA A 114 -11.38 2.74 4.00
CA ALA A 114 -10.07 2.59 3.36
C ALA A 114 -9.18 3.81 3.62
N LYS A 115 -9.71 5.03 3.43
CA LYS A 115 -8.98 6.28 3.72
C LYS A 115 -8.63 6.42 5.20
N LEU A 116 -9.58 6.14 6.10
CA LEU A 116 -9.36 6.20 7.56
C LEU A 116 -8.21 5.29 8.01
N ARG A 117 -8.14 4.06 7.47
CA ARG A 117 -7.04 3.13 7.80
C ARG A 117 -5.68 3.67 7.39
N VAL A 118 -5.60 4.40 6.28
CA VAL A 118 -4.36 5.05 5.84
C VAL A 118 -4.01 6.20 6.78
N ALA A 119 -4.97 7.10 7.04
CA ALA A 119 -4.77 8.25 7.94
C ALA A 119 -4.29 7.82 9.33
N GLN A 120 -4.99 6.87 9.96
CA GLN A 120 -4.62 6.32 11.27
C GLN A 120 -3.22 5.70 11.27
N ARG A 121 -2.83 5.03 10.18
CA ARG A 121 -1.51 4.38 10.10
C ARG A 121 -0.38 5.39 9.97
N LEU A 122 -0.62 6.51 9.29
CA LEU A 122 0.31 7.64 9.20
C LEU A 122 0.43 8.37 10.55
N GLU A 123 -0.70 8.65 11.21
CA GLU A 123 -0.76 9.30 12.52
C GLU A 123 -0.04 8.48 13.60
N ASN A 124 -0.35 7.18 13.70
CA ASN A 124 0.31 6.27 14.65
C ASN A 124 1.84 6.19 14.47
N ARG A 125 2.37 6.56 13.30
CA ARG A 125 3.82 6.61 13.04
C ARG A 125 4.44 7.98 13.25
N GLY A 126 3.69 9.07 13.07
CA GLY A 126 4.13 10.41 13.50
C GLY A 126 4.54 10.42 14.98
N HIS A 127 3.95 9.55 15.79
CA HIS A 127 4.31 9.35 17.20
C HIS A 127 5.47 8.39 17.47
N LEU A 128 5.91 7.56 16.51
CA LEU A 128 6.84 6.44 16.79
C LEU A 128 8.27 6.56 16.26
N ARG A 129 8.59 7.58 15.43
CA ARG A 129 9.93 8.06 15.06
C ARG A 129 9.84 8.74 13.70
N SER A 130 10.44 9.92 13.62
CA SER A 130 10.77 10.60 12.37
C SER A 130 11.61 9.66 11.50
N LEU A 131 10.99 9.07 10.48
CA LEU A 131 11.77 8.65 9.30
C LEU A 131 12.28 9.93 8.63
N PRO A 132 13.48 9.93 8.02
CA PRO A 132 13.96 11.09 7.27
C PRO A 132 13.13 11.36 6.00
N VAL A 133 12.12 10.53 5.72
CA VAL A 133 11.16 10.73 4.65
C VAL A 133 9.88 11.28 5.26
N ILE A 134 9.70 12.59 5.12
CA ILE A 134 8.42 13.26 5.31
C ILE A 134 7.55 12.81 4.13
N PRO A 135 6.42 12.10 4.36
CA PRO A 135 5.43 11.92 3.29
C PRO A 135 5.10 13.31 2.75
N ARG A 136 5.22 13.53 1.43
CA ARG A 136 4.93 14.84 0.82
C ARG A 136 3.52 15.32 1.16
N HIS A 137 2.61 14.38 1.44
CA HIS A 137 1.26 14.59 1.95
C HIS A 137 1.11 13.88 3.29
N GLY A 138 1.17 14.62 4.41
CA GLY A 138 0.96 14.07 5.74
C GLY A 138 -0.44 13.47 5.93
N GLY A 139 -0.62 12.70 7.02
CA GLY A 139 -1.93 12.11 7.38
C GLY A 139 -3.08 13.14 7.48
N GLU A 140 -2.74 14.41 7.72
CA GLU A 140 -3.63 15.57 7.73
C GLU A 140 -4.37 15.76 6.39
N TYR A 141 -3.71 15.56 5.25
CA TYR A 141 -4.35 15.71 3.92
C TYR A 141 -5.35 14.60 3.64
N ILE A 142 -5.07 13.39 4.11
CA ILE A 142 -6.00 12.27 4.01
C ILE A 142 -7.19 12.53 4.94
N ALA A 143 -6.95 13.01 6.17
CA ALA A 143 -8.00 13.40 7.10
C ALA A 143 -8.91 14.51 6.53
N TRP A 144 -8.33 15.55 5.93
CA TRP A 144 -9.08 16.58 5.22
C TRP A 144 -9.94 16.00 4.08
N SER A 145 -9.39 15.07 3.29
CA SER A 145 -10.15 14.44 2.21
C SER A 145 -11.35 13.64 2.72
N ILE A 146 -11.24 13.01 3.89
CA ILE A 146 -12.34 12.29 4.53
C ILE A 146 -13.42 13.27 4.98
N ALA A 147 -13.04 14.39 5.58
CA ALA A 147 -13.99 15.43 6.00
C ALA A 147 -14.75 16.01 4.79
N ARG A 148 -14.04 16.29 3.69
CA ARG A 148 -14.65 16.73 2.42
C ARG A 148 -15.63 15.70 1.88
N ASP A 149 -15.23 14.42 1.86
CA ASP A 149 -16.09 13.36 1.33
C ASP A 149 -17.37 13.21 2.17
N LEU A 150 -17.27 13.33 3.51
CA LEU A 150 -18.44 13.33 4.41
C LEU A 150 -19.38 14.53 4.19
N GLN A 151 -18.85 15.71 3.89
CA GLN A 151 -19.67 16.91 3.58
C GLN A 151 -20.49 16.75 2.30
N ASN A 152 -20.00 15.97 1.32
CA ASN A 152 -20.72 15.72 0.08
C ASN A 152 -21.82 14.64 0.22
N HIS A 153 -21.93 14.00 1.38
CA HIS A 153 -22.93 12.96 1.70
C HIS A 153 -24.06 13.47 2.63
N GLY A 154 -24.09 14.77 2.94
CA GLY A 154 -25.16 15.42 3.70
C GLY A 154 -26.07 16.24 2.80
#